data_AF-A0A925DHH1-F1
#
_entry.id   AF-A0A925DHH1-F1
#
_cell.length_a   1.000
_cell.length_b   1.000
_cell.length_c   1.000
_cell.angle_alpha   90.00
_cell.angle_beta   90.00
_cell.angle_gamma   90.00
#
_symmetry.space_group_name_H-M   'P 1'
#
loop_
_entity.id
_entity.type
_entity.pdbx_description
1 polymer ?
#
loop_
_entity_poly.entity_id
_entity_poly.type
_entity_poly.pdbx_seq_one_letter_code
_entity_poly.pdbx_strand_id
1 'polypeptide(L)'
;MLAIRWTSEMLLGVPEMDNAHQRLLEELGRLAIAPCEQFRAGFQALITTFERDFQEEEALMEKIKFPARRVHHEQHTHVVNGLLHVEPLVALGDIEAGRHVVKQLPQWFLMHLSSMDLMLAIALDMVKMSHNPPPAVLLRTERARLINCLD
;
A
#
# COMPACT_ATOMS: atom_id res chain seq x y z
N MET A 1 -6.54 2.57 21.61
CA MET A 1 -6.58 2.21 20.17
C MET A 1 -5.21 2.52 19.60
N LEU A 2 -4.52 1.55 19.00
CA LEU A 2 -3.22 1.80 18.36
C LEU A 2 -3.47 2.49 17.02
N ALA A 3 -3.40 3.81 17.01
CA ALA A 3 -3.35 4.57 15.77
C ALA A 3 -1.92 4.45 15.23
N ILE A 4 -1.74 3.67 14.16
CA ILE A 4 -0.48 3.67 13.43
C ILE A 4 -0.32 5.04 12.75
N ARG A 5 0.90 5.57 12.76
CA ARG A 5 1.24 6.82 12.08
C ARG A 5 2.24 6.52 10.99
N TRP A 6 2.12 7.25 9.89
CA TRP A 6 3.12 7.19 8.83
C TRP A 6 4.49 7.55 9.36
N THR A 7 5.51 6.80 8.94
CA THR A 7 6.92 7.05 9.24
C THR A 7 7.76 6.80 7.99
N SER A 8 8.98 7.32 7.96
CA SER A 8 9.91 7.07 6.85
C SER A 8 10.28 5.60 6.65
N GLU A 9 10.10 4.75 7.67
CA GLU A 9 10.34 3.31 7.58
C GLU A 9 9.29 2.59 6.71
N MET A 10 8.17 3.25 6.40
CA MET A 10 7.09 2.71 5.56
C MET A 10 7.26 3.04 4.08
N LEU A 11 8.31 3.77 3.70
CA LEU A 11 8.56 4.14 2.30
C LEU A 11 8.94 2.91 1.47
N LEU A 12 8.24 2.73 0.35
CA LEU A 12 8.54 1.73 -0.67
C LEU A 12 9.35 2.30 -1.84
N GLY A 13 9.43 3.63 -1.97
CA GLY A 13 10.13 4.29 -3.08
C GLY A 13 9.32 4.34 -4.37
N VAL A 14 8.02 4.10 -4.28
CA VAL A 14 7.04 4.24 -5.37
C VAL A 14 6.12 5.40 -4.99
N PRO A 15 6.33 6.62 -5.52
CA PRO A 15 5.62 7.81 -5.06
C PRO A 15 4.10 7.69 -5.08
N GLU A 16 3.54 7.00 -6.07
CA GLU A 16 2.11 6.75 -6.17
C GLU A 16 1.59 5.95 -4.97
N MET A 17 2.27 4.84 -4.62
CA MET A 17 1.91 3.99 -3.48
C MET A 17 2.19 4.66 -2.13
N ASP A 18 3.35 5.31 -1.98
CA ASP A 18 3.74 5.97 -0.73
C ASP A 18 2.75 7.09 -0.37
N ASN A 19 2.32 7.89 -1.36
CA ASN A 19 1.32 8.93 -1.15
C ASN A 19 -0.06 8.35 -0.82
N ALA A 20 -0.46 7.24 -1.44
CA ALA A 20 -1.72 6.55 -1.13
C ALA A 20 -1.72 6.04 0.31
N HIS A 21 -0.66 5.35 0.71
CA HIS A 21 -0.50 4.80 2.05
C HIS A 21 -0.48 5.87 3.14
N GLN A 22 0.23 6.97 2.92
CA GLN A 22 0.22 8.08 3.87
C GLN A 22 -1.19 8.66 4.05
N ARG A 23 -1.92 8.91 2.94
CA ARG A 23 -3.31 9.40 3.00
C ARG A 23 -4.24 8.44 3.75
N LEU A 24 -4.10 7.13 3.50
CA LEU A 24 -4.88 6.09 4.18
C LEU A 24 -4.65 6.13 5.69
N LEU A 25 -3.40 6.21 6.15
CA LEU A 25 -3.11 6.24 7.59
C LEU A 25 -3.61 7.51 8.27
N GLU A 26 -3.54 8.65 7.58
CA GLU A 26 -4.13 9.90 8.05
C GLU A 26 -5.66 9.79 8.17
N GLU A 27 -6.32 9.16 7.20
CA GLU A 27 -7.77 8.93 7.22
C GLU A 27 -8.19 7.98 8.34
N LEU A 28 -7.50 6.86 8.50
CA LEU A 28 -7.71 5.93 9.61
C LEU A 28 -7.52 6.61 10.96
N GLY A 29 -6.50 7.48 11.09
CA GLY A 29 -6.26 8.29 12.27
C GLY A 29 -7.41 9.24 12.59
N ARG A 30 -7.97 9.93 11.58
CA ARG A 30 -9.15 10.80 11.74
C ARG A 30 -10.39 9.99 12.11
N LEU A 31 -10.65 8.89 11.43
CA LEU A 31 -11.84 8.05 11.66
C LEU A 31 -11.82 7.40 13.05
N ALA A 32 -10.64 7.03 13.55
CA ALA A 32 -10.48 6.44 14.89
C ALA A 32 -11.00 7.33 16.02
N ILE A 33 -10.84 8.65 15.89
CA ILE A 33 -11.26 9.64 16.89
C ILE A 33 -12.53 10.42 16.47
N ALA A 34 -13.11 10.10 15.31
CA ALA A 34 -14.29 10.79 14.81
C ALA A 34 -15.47 10.59 15.76
N PRO A 35 -16.23 11.65 16.07
CA PRO A 35 -17.45 11.52 16.86
C PRO A 35 -18.53 10.77 16.07
N CYS A 36 -19.53 10.21 16.75
CA CYS A 36 -20.49 9.27 16.15
C CYS A 36 -21.23 9.86 14.95
N GLU A 37 -21.57 11.15 15.01
CA GLU A 37 -22.26 11.88 13.95
C GLU A 37 -21.42 12.07 12.67
N GLN A 38 -20.08 11.98 12.78
CA GLN A 38 -19.16 12.07 11.64
C GLN A 38 -18.68 10.70 11.15
N PHE A 39 -18.84 9.65 11.97
CA PHE A 39 -18.28 8.33 11.69
C PHE A 39 -18.81 7.73 10.39
N ARG A 40 -20.11 7.81 10.13
CA ARG A 40 -20.70 7.25 8.89
C ARG A 40 -20.08 7.86 7.64
N ALA A 41 -19.98 9.18 7.58
CA ALA A 41 -19.38 9.86 6.43
C ALA A 41 -17.91 9.48 6.25
N GLY A 42 -17.15 9.41 7.34
CA GLY A 42 -15.75 8.96 7.30
C GLY A 42 -15.59 7.49 6.94
N PHE A 43 -16.52 6.62 7.32
CA PHE A 43 -16.51 5.20 6.94
C PHE A 43 -16.75 5.01 5.44
N GLN A 44 -17.69 5.77 4.87
CA GLN A 44 -17.94 5.77 3.42
C GLN A 44 -16.75 6.33 2.64
N ALA A 45 -16.15 7.43 3.11
CA ALA A 45 -14.93 7.98 2.52
C ALA A 45 -13.78 6.96 2.52
N LEU A 46 -13.62 6.20 3.61
CA LEU A 46 -12.59 5.17 3.72
C LEU A 46 -12.76 4.05 2.69
N ILE A 47 -14.00 3.61 2.44
CA ILE A 47 -14.30 2.62 1.39
C ILE A 47 -13.86 3.15 0.03
N THR A 48 -14.23 4.39 -0.30
CA THR A 48 -13.83 5.04 -1.56
C THR A 48 -12.31 5.20 -1.68
N THR A 49 -11.62 5.52 -0.58
CA THR A 49 -10.15 5.58 -0.54
C THR A 49 -9.54 4.22 -0.89
N PHE A 50 -10.00 3.13 -0.27
CA PHE A 50 -9.49 1.80 -0.59
C PHE A 50 -9.76 1.38 -2.03
N GLU A 51 -10.99 1.57 -2.53
CA GLU A 51 -11.33 1.22 -3.92
C GLU A 51 -10.45 1.96 -4.93
N ARG A 52 -10.25 3.27 -4.74
CA ARG A 52 -9.36 4.07 -5.59
C ARG A 52 -7.92 3.59 -5.50
N ASP A 53 -7.36 3.52 -4.30
CA ASP A 53 -5.94 3.26 -4.11
C ASP A 53 -5.57 1.84 -4.57
N PHE A 54 -6.44 0.85 -4.32
CA PHE A 54 -6.25 -0.52 -4.86
C PHE A 54 -6.36 -0.55 -6.37
N GLN A 55 -7.30 0.16 -6.99
CA GLN A 55 -7.40 0.23 -8.44
C GLN A 55 -6.13 0.82 -9.08
N GLU A 56 -5.56 1.87 -8.47
CA GLU A 56 -4.32 2.49 -8.92
C GLU A 56 -3.13 1.51 -8.80
N GLU A 57 -3.01 0.80 -7.68
CA GLU A 57 -1.98 -0.21 -7.46
C GLU A 57 -2.13 -1.41 -8.42
N GLU A 58 -3.35 -1.90 -8.62
CA GLU A 58 -3.65 -2.98 -9.57
C GLU A 58 -3.29 -2.63 -11.01
N ALA A 59 -3.44 -1.36 -11.39
CA ALA A 59 -2.98 -0.87 -12.68
C ALA A 59 -1.44 -0.94 -12.82
N LEU A 60 -0.69 -0.68 -11.73
CA LEU A 60 0.77 -0.88 -11.70
C LEU A 60 1.13 -2.36 -11.88
N MET A 61 0.41 -3.25 -11.19
CA MET A 61 0.60 -4.70 -11.31
C MET A 61 0.34 -5.20 -12.74
N GLU A 62 -0.73 -4.75 -13.37
CA GLU A 62 -1.08 -5.10 -14.75
C GLU A 62 0.01 -4.64 -15.73
N LYS A 63 0.48 -3.39 -15.58
CA LYS A 63 1.49 -2.78 -16.45
C LYS A 63 2.78 -3.59 -16.53
N ILE A 64 3.20 -4.20 -15.43
CA ILE A 64 4.43 -5.01 -15.38
C ILE A 64 4.19 -6.52 -15.48
N LYS A 65 2.93 -6.95 -15.69
CA LYS A 65 2.53 -8.36 -15.65
C LYS A 65 2.98 -9.05 -14.35
N PHE A 66 2.71 -8.41 -13.22
CA PHE A 66 3.19 -8.84 -11.91
C PHE A 66 2.72 -10.29 -11.61
N PRO A 67 3.64 -11.23 -11.35
CA PRO A 67 3.29 -12.66 -11.23
C PRO A 67 2.30 -12.96 -10.10
N ALA A 68 2.36 -12.22 -8.99
CA ALA A 68 1.51 -12.43 -7.83
C ALA A 68 0.20 -11.60 -7.84
N ARG A 69 -0.13 -10.95 -8.98
CA ARG A 69 -1.29 -10.05 -9.10
C ARG A 69 -2.59 -10.64 -8.57
N ARG A 70 -2.89 -11.91 -8.89
CA ARG A 70 -4.13 -12.57 -8.46
C ARG A 70 -4.25 -12.60 -6.93
N VAL A 71 -3.20 -13.03 -6.24
CA VAL A 71 -3.21 -13.15 -4.77
C VAL A 71 -3.23 -11.76 -4.12
N HIS A 72 -2.53 -10.78 -4.71
CA HIS A 72 -2.56 -9.38 -4.25
C HIS A 72 -3.98 -8.80 -4.33
N HIS A 73 -4.61 -8.92 -5.49
CA HIS A 73 -5.98 -8.49 -5.74
C HIS A 73 -7.01 -9.19 -4.82
N GLU A 74 -6.83 -10.48 -4.53
CA GLU A 74 -7.68 -11.19 -3.58
C GLU A 74 -7.59 -10.60 -2.16
N GLN A 75 -6.41 -10.14 -1.73
CA GLN A 75 -6.25 -9.45 -0.44
C GLN A 75 -6.93 -8.07 -0.43
N HIS A 76 -6.78 -7.30 -1.52
CA HIS A 76 -7.48 -6.02 -1.70
C HIS A 76 -9.00 -6.20 -1.63
N THR A 77 -9.51 -7.17 -2.39
CA THR A 77 -10.94 -7.52 -2.47
C THR A 77 -11.47 -7.95 -1.10
N HIS A 78 -10.69 -8.69 -0.32
CA HIS A 78 -11.10 -9.11 1.03
C HIS A 78 -11.32 -7.92 1.97
N VAL A 79 -10.45 -6.91 1.92
CA VAL A 79 -10.60 -5.69 2.73
C VAL A 79 -11.84 -4.91 2.33
N VAL A 80 -12.00 -4.62 1.04
CA VAL A 80 -13.16 -3.85 0.54
C VAL A 80 -14.46 -4.56 0.87
N ASN A 81 -14.55 -5.87 0.61
CA ASN A 81 -15.74 -6.65 0.92
C ASN A 81 -16.05 -6.68 2.42
N GLY A 82 -15.04 -6.73 3.29
CA GLY A 82 -15.23 -6.65 4.74
C GLY A 82 -15.84 -5.33 5.18
N LEU A 83 -15.41 -4.21 4.57
CA LEU A 83 -15.99 -2.89 4.84
C LEU A 83 -17.41 -2.76 4.27
N LEU A 84 -17.63 -3.20 3.03
CA LEU A 84 -18.95 -3.19 2.38
C LEU A 84 -19.97 -4.06 3.13
N HIS A 85 -19.53 -5.16 3.75
CA HIS A 85 -20.41 -6.00 4.58
C HIS A 85 -20.90 -5.26 5.83
N VAL A 86 -20.09 -4.35 6.39
CA VAL A 86 -20.40 -3.60 7.62
C VAL A 86 -21.10 -2.27 7.32
N GLU A 87 -20.95 -1.71 6.12
CA GLU A 87 -21.54 -0.41 5.72
C GLU A 87 -23.05 -0.31 6.01
N PRO A 88 -23.90 -1.33 5.70
CA PRO A 88 -25.32 -1.26 6.00
C PRO A 88 -25.64 -1.13 7.49
N LEU A 89 -24.83 -1.76 8.36
CA LEU A 89 -24.98 -1.65 9.82
C LEU A 89 -24.65 -0.23 10.29
N VAL A 90 -23.55 0.34 9.77
CA VAL A 90 -23.16 1.73 10.04
C VAL A 90 -24.23 2.71 9.53
N ALA A 91 -24.82 2.43 8.36
CA ALA A 91 -25.90 3.23 7.80
C ALA A 91 -27.18 3.23 8.67
N LEU A 92 -27.42 2.14 9.40
CA LEU A 92 -28.51 1.98 10.38
C LEU A 92 -28.16 2.52 11.78
N GLY A 93 -26.95 3.05 11.97
CA GLY A 93 -26.51 3.67 13.23
C GLY A 93 -25.69 2.76 14.14
N ASP A 94 -25.36 1.54 13.72
CA ASP A 94 -24.42 0.67 14.45
C ASP A 94 -22.97 1.11 14.20
N ILE A 95 -22.58 2.19 14.89
CA ILE A 95 -21.23 2.75 14.82
C ILE A 95 -20.20 1.79 15.45
N GLU A 96 -20.60 0.95 16.40
CA GLU A 96 -19.71 0.01 17.05
C GLU A 96 -19.22 -1.07 16.08
N ALA A 97 -20.11 -1.62 15.25
CA ALA A 97 -19.75 -2.54 14.17
C ALA A 97 -18.71 -1.91 13.22
N GLY A 98 -18.93 -0.66 12.81
CA GLY A 98 -17.98 0.10 11.99
C GLY A 98 -16.61 0.27 12.66
N ARG A 99 -16.58 0.67 13.94
CA ARG A 99 -15.32 0.80 14.69
C ARG A 99 -14.61 -0.54 14.85
N HIS A 100 -15.37 -1.62 14.98
CA HIS A 100 -14.83 -2.96 15.12
C HIS A 100 -14.08 -3.43 13.88
N VAL A 101 -14.55 -3.13 12.67
CA VAL A 101 -13.82 -3.48 11.44
C VAL A 101 -12.63 -2.54 11.24
N VAL A 102 -12.80 -1.24 11.45
CA VAL A 102 -11.72 -0.24 11.29
C VAL A 102 -10.52 -0.53 12.20
N LYS A 103 -10.73 -1.04 13.42
CA LYS A 103 -9.63 -1.35 14.34
C LYS A 103 -8.67 -2.44 13.83
N GLN A 104 -9.09 -3.24 12.83
CA GLN A 104 -8.30 -4.34 12.28
C GLN A 104 -7.39 -3.89 11.14
N LEU A 105 -7.74 -2.77 10.49
CA LEU A 105 -7.05 -2.25 9.31
C LEU A 105 -5.58 -1.88 9.56
N PRO A 106 -5.18 -1.29 10.71
CA PRO A 106 -3.78 -1.00 10.97
C PRO A 106 -2.87 -2.24 10.93
N GLN A 107 -3.32 -3.34 11.54
CA GLN A 107 -2.54 -4.58 11.56
C GLN A 107 -2.47 -5.21 10.17
N TRP A 108 -3.60 -5.23 9.45
CA TRP A 108 -3.63 -5.70 8.06
C TRP A 108 -2.68 -4.89 7.18
N PHE A 109 -2.74 -3.56 7.27
CA PHE A 109 -1.94 -2.63 6.47
C PHE A 109 -0.43 -2.90 6.65
N LEU A 110 0.04 -3.03 7.90
CA LEU A 110 1.46 -3.29 8.16
C LEU A 110 1.93 -4.62 7.56
N MET A 111 1.09 -5.66 7.64
CA MET A 111 1.39 -6.95 7.04
C MET A 111 1.40 -6.87 5.51
N HIS A 112 0.43 -6.17 4.92
CA HIS A 112 0.33 -5.99 3.47
C HIS A 112 1.53 -5.19 2.92
N LEU A 113 1.83 -4.06 3.55
CA LEU A 113 2.97 -3.19 3.23
C LEU A 113 4.30 -3.96 3.21
N SER A 114 4.55 -4.74 4.27
CA SER A 114 5.81 -5.48 4.43
C SER A 114 5.89 -6.80 3.63
N SER A 115 4.85 -7.13 2.86
CA SER A 115 4.80 -8.34 2.03
C SER A 115 4.47 -8.03 0.57
N MET A 116 3.19 -7.89 0.24
CA MET A 116 2.71 -7.76 -1.13
C MET A 116 3.17 -6.44 -1.78
N ASP A 117 3.04 -5.33 -1.07
CA ASP A 117 3.37 -4.01 -1.62
C ASP A 117 4.88 -3.85 -1.80
N LEU A 118 5.67 -4.35 -0.84
CA LEU A 118 7.12 -4.42 -0.95
C LEU A 118 7.56 -5.28 -2.15
N MET A 119 6.92 -6.43 -2.38
CA MET A 119 7.21 -7.26 -3.55
C MET A 119 6.88 -6.54 -4.87
N LEU A 120 5.78 -5.80 -4.93
CA LEU A 120 5.43 -4.99 -6.10
C LEU A 120 6.44 -3.86 -6.32
N ALA A 121 6.84 -3.15 -5.27
CA ALA A 121 7.82 -2.07 -5.34
C ALA A 121 9.17 -2.55 -5.88
N ILE A 122 9.66 -3.69 -5.38
CA ILE A 122 10.88 -4.33 -5.89
C ILE A 122 10.74 -4.69 -7.37
N ALA A 123 9.61 -5.28 -7.78
CA ALA A 123 9.37 -5.63 -9.17
C ALA A 123 9.32 -4.40 -10.10
N LEU A 124 8.69 -3.31 -9.66
CA LEU A 124 8.67 -2.04 -10.39
C LEU A 124 10.07 -1.47 -10.57
N ASP A 125 10.92 -1.52 -9.54
CA ASP A 125 12.31 -1.05 -9.63
C ASP A 125 13.14 -1.89 -10.60
N MET A 126 13.02 -3.23 -10.55
CA MET A 126 13.70 -4.13 -11.49
C MET A 126 13.29 -3.85 -12.95
N VAL A 127 12.01 -3.57 -13.20
CA VAL A 127 11.52 -3.18 -14.54
C VAL A 127 12.09 -1.82 -14.96
N LYS A 128 12.16 -0.84 -14.06
CA LYS A 128 12.80 0.47 -14.34
C LYS A 128 14.27 0.32 -14.71
N MET A 129 15.04 -0.48 -13.96
CA MET A 129 16.45 -0.75 -14.23
C MET A 129 16.68 -1.47 -15.58
N SER A 130 15.78 -2.38 -15.96
CA SER A 130 15.84 -3.06 -17.25
C SER A 130 15.65 -2.09 -18.43
N HIS A 131 14.74 -1.13 -18.29
CA HIS A 131 14.46 -0.13 -19.34
C HIS A 131 15.47 1.02 -19.37
N ASN A 132 16.14 1.31 -18.24
CA ASN A 132 17.14 2.36 -18.14
C ASN A 132 18.35 1.84 -17.34
N PRO A 133 19.19 0.98 -17.97
CA PRO A 133 20.34 0.42 -17.28
C PRO A 133 21.31 1.55 -16.90
N PRO A 134 21.98 1.47 -15.72
CA PRO A 134 22.97 2.45 -15.35
C PRO A 134 24.06 2.55 -16.43
N PRO A 135 24.65 3.74 -16.66
CA PRO A 135 25.67 3.91 -17.68
C PRO A 135 26.77 2.85 -17.54
N ALA A 136 27.11 2.18 -18.63
CA ALA A 136 28.11 1.10 -18.70
C ALA A 136 29.52 1.45 -18.18
N VAL A 137 29.73 2.68 -17.71
CA VAL A 137 30.98 3.23 -17.16
C VAL A 137 31.34 2.61 -15.80
N LEU A 138 30.37 2.18 -14.98
CA LEU A 138 30.64 1.57 -13.67
C LEU A 138 31.22 0.14 -13.77
N LEU A 139 30.85 -0.63 -14.80
CA LEU A 139 31.38 -1.99 -15.01
C LEU A 139 32.82 -2.00 -15.57
N ARG A 140 33.27 -0.92 -16.21
CA ARG A 140 34.64 -0.82 -16.74
C ARG A 140 35.66 -0.39 -15.70
N THR A 141 35.28 0.46 -14.74
CA THR A 141 36.23 1.00 -13.76
C THR A 141 36.60 -0.01 -12.66
N GLU A 142 35.69 -0.89 -12.25
CA GLU A 142 36.00 -1.95 -11.27
C GLU A 142 36.76 -3.12 -11.90
N ARG A 143 36.46 -3.46 -13.16
CA ARG A 143 37.19 -4.53 -13.89
C ARG A 143 38.63 -4.12 -14.19
N ALA A 144 38.90 -2.84 -14.47
CA ALA A 144 40.26 -2.33 -14.64
C ALA A 144 41.06 -2.29 -13.32
N ARG A 145 40.41 -2.02 -12.17
CA ARG A 145 41.06 -2.06 -10.85
C ARG A 145 41.45 -3.48 -10.41
N LEU A 146 40.63 -4.48 -10.75
CA LEU A 146 40.94 -5.88 -10.41
C LEU A 146 42.01 -6.50 -11.31
N ILE A 147 42.19 -6.01 -12.54
CA ILE A 147 43.25 -6.47 -13.45
C ILE A 147 44.62 -5.87 -13.08
N ASN A 148 44.66 -4.63 -12.58
CA ASN A 148 45.92 -3.96 -12.21
C ASN A 148 46.47 -4.31 -10.81
N CYS A 149 45.82 -5.20 -10.06
CA CYS A 149 46.34 -5.71 -8.77
C CYS A 149 46.97 -7.10 -8.90
N LEU A 150 47.21 -7.57 -10.14
CA LEU A 150 47.81 -8.86 -10.44
C LEU A 150 49.18 -8.76 -11.14
N ASP A 151 49.80 -7.57 -11.14
CA ASP A 151 51.21 -7.37 -11.50
C ASP A 151 52.04 -7.04 -10.24
#